data_AF-A0A3A0VCQ2-F1
#
_entry.id   AF-A0A3A0VCQ2-F1
#
_cell.length_a   1.000
_cell.length_b   1.000
_cell.length_c   1.000
_cell.angle_alpha   90.00
_cell.angle_beta   90.00
_cell.angle_gamma   90.00
#
_symmetry.space_group_name_H-M   'P 1'
#
loop_
_entity.id
_entity.type
_entity.pdbx_description
1 polymer ?
#
loop_
_entity_poly.entity_id
_entity_poly.type
_entity_poly.pdbx_seq_one_letter_code
_entity_poly.pdbx_strand_id
1 'polypeptide(L)'
;TFVYQRVILLGDAAHATTPNMGQGAGQAMEDAIVLANCLQAYPFEAALKRYDKIRVDHTKKVIKRSRKIGKLAQRSNKIVISLRNSIAKIMPNRLVAAQTKFIYKSKNK
;
A
#
# COMPACT_ATOMS: atom_id res chain seq x y z
N THR A 1 -6.51 -19.06 4.66
CA THR A 1 -6.32 -19.12 6.11
C THR A 1 -4.84 -18.94 6.38
N PHE A 2 -4.50 -18.27 7.47
CA PHE A 2 -3.15 -18.04 8.00
C PHE A 2 -2.90 -18.89 9.25
N VAL A 3 -3.89 -19.68 9.69
CA VAL A 3 -3.82 -20.53 10.88
C VAL A 3 -4.01 -21.98 10.48
N TYR A 4 -3.18 -22.86 11.04
CA TYR A 4 -3.37 -24.30 11.00
C TYR A 4 -3.05 -24.90 12.37
N GLN A 5 -4.07 -25.33 13.11
CA GLN A 5 -3.94 -25.79 14.50
C GLN A 5 -3.19 -24.73 15.35
N ARG A 6 -1.98 -25.06 15.82
CA ARG A 6 -1.13 -24.19 16.64
C ARG A 6 -0.06 -23.45 15.83
N VAL A 7 -0.10 -23.51 14.50
CA VAL A 7 0.80 -22.81 13.59
C VAL A 7 0.08 -21.57 13.06
N ILE A 8 0.73 -20.41 13.18
CA ILE A 8 0.23 -19.12 12.70
C ILE A 8 1.27 -18.49 11.78
N LEU A 9 0.84 -18.03 10.60
CA LEU A 9 1.66 -17.27 9.66
C LEU A 9 1.37 -15.77 9.80
N LEU A 10 2.41 -14.94 9.74
CA LEU A 10 2.33 -13.49 9.76
C LEU A 10 3.27 -12.88 8.72
N GLY A 11 3.01 -11.62 8.34
CA GLY A 11 3.85 -10.88 7.40
C GLY A 11 3.92 -11.54 6.02
N ASP A 12 5.07 -11.43 5.36
CA ASP A 12 5.23 -11.92 3.99
C ASP A 12 4.99 -13.44 3.85
N ALA A 13 5.22 -14.22 4.91
CA ALA A 13 4.91 -15.65 4.94
C ALA A 13 3.40 -15.92 4.84
N ALA A 14 2.57 -15.01 5.36
CA ALA A 14 1.13 -15.08 5.23
C ALA A 14 0.62 -14.45 3.92
N HIS A 15 1.27 -13.38 3.43
CA HIS A 15 0.62 -12.51 2.45
C HIS A 15 1.51 -11.72 1.49
N ALA A 16 2.54 -12.35 0.93
CA ALA A 16 3.37 -11.79 -0.14
C ALA A 16 2.60 -10.88 -1.14
N THR A 17 2.90 -9.59 -1.10
CA THR A 17 2.22 -8.54 -1.88
C THR A 17 3.17 -7.92 -2.89
N THR A 18 2.63 -7.35 -3.97
CA THR A 18 3.45 -6.57 -4.91
C THR A 18 3.96 -5.29 -4.21
N PRO A 19 5.16 -4.80 -4.52
CA PRO A 19 5.77 -3.67 -3.80
C PRO A 19 5.10 -2.32 -4.08
N ASN A 20 4.15 -2.28 -5.03
CA ASN A 20 3.56 -1.05 -5.59
C ASN A 20 2.85 -0.13 -4.58
N MET A 21 2.59 -0.58 -3.35
CA MET A 21 2.01 0.23 -2.28
C MET A 21 2.94 0.43 -1.07
N GLY A 22 4.11 -0.24 -1.02
CA GLY A 22 5.02 -0.17 0.12
C GLY A 22 4.44 -0.68 1.46
N GLN A 23 3.38 -1.50 1.43
CA GLN A 23 2.63 -1.89 2.62
C GLN A 23 3.09 -3.17 3.32
N GLY A 24 4.16 -3.84 2.86
CA GLY A 24 4.60 -5.12 3.43
C GLY A 24 4.91 -5.03 4.93
N ALA A 25 5.83 -4.15 5.32
CA ALA A 25 6.23 -3.96 6.72
C ALA A 25 5.07 -3.50 7.61
N GLY A 26 4.24 -2.57 7.13
CA GLY A 26 3.06 -2.10 7.85
C GLY A 26 2.04 -3.22 8.08
N GLN A 27 1.78 -4.06 7.08
CA GLN A 27 0.89 -5.22 7.24
C GLN A 27 1.45 -6.25 8.22
N ALA A 28 2.77 -6.50 8.22
CA ALA A 28 3.40 -7.40 9.18
C ALA A 28 3.25 -6.90 10.63
N MET A 29 3.46 -5.60 10.87
CA MET A 29 3.23 -5.00 12.19
C MET A 29 1.76 -5.09 12.61
N GLU A 30 0.85 -4.81 11.68
CA GLU A 30 -0.59 -4.90 11.94
C GLU A 30 -1.03 -6.35 12.27
N ASP A 31 -0.47 -7.36 11.60
CA ASP A 31 -0.73 -8.76 11.94
C ASP A 31 -0.34 -9.07 13.39
N ALA A 32 0.84 -8.61 13.82
CA ALA A 32 1.35 -8.86 15.17
C ALA A 32 0.42 -8.22 16.23
N ILE A 33 0.01 -6.97 16.02
CA ILE A 33 -0.90 -6.25 16.92
C ILE A 33 -2.26 -6.93 16.98
N VAL A 34 -2.83 -7.32 15.83
CA VAL A 34 -4.15 -8.00 15.78
C VAL A 34 -4.08 -9.36 16.46
N LEU A 35 -3.00 -10.13 16.26
CA LEU A 35 -2.82 -11.41 16.92
C LEU A 35 -2.73 -11.25 18.45
N ALA A 36 -1.90 -10.31 18.92
CA ALA A 36 -1.75 -10.02 20.34
C ALA A 36 -3.09 -9.62 20.98
N ASN A 37 -3.84 -8.72 20.34
CA ASN A 37 -5.15 -8.29 20.82
C ASN A 37 -6.17 -9.45 20.86
N CYS A 38 -6.16 -10.33 19.85
CA CYS A 38 -7.04 -11.50 19.84
C CYS A 38 -6.70 -12.47 20.97
N LEU A 39 -5.41 -12.74 21.19
CA LEU A 39 -4.94 -13.64 22.26
C LEU A 39 -5.21 -13.08 23.65
N GLN A 40 -5.19 -11.76 23.81
CA GLN A 40 -5.54 -11.10 25.07
C GLN A 40 -7.05 -11.15 25.36
N ALA A 41 -7.89 -11.01 24.33
CA ALA A 41 -9.34 -10.84 24.50
C ALA A 41 -10.15 -12.15 24.47
N TYR A 42 -9.60 -13.24 23.93
CA TYR A 42 -10.35 -14.48 23.70
C TYR A 42 -9.56 -15.74 24.07
N PRO A 43 -10.24 -16.86 24.40
CA PRO A 43 -9.59 -18.16 24.52
C PRO A 43 -8.83 -18.54 23.25
N PHE A 44 -7.72 -19.27 23.39
CA PHE A 44 -6.75 -19.53 22.33
C PHE A 44 -7.37 -19.91 20.97
N GLU A 45 -8.21 -20.94 20.90
CA GLU A 45 -8.83 -21.39 19.65
C GLU A 45 -9.76 -20.32 19.02
N ALA A 46 -10.49 -19.57 19.85
CA ALA A 46 -11.36 -18.50 19.40
C ALA A 46 -10.54 -17.29 18.92
N ALA A 47 -9.45 -16.97 19.61
CA ALA A 47 -8.51 -15.93 19.23
C ALA A 47 -7.92 -16.19 17.85
N LEU A 48 -7.44 -17.41 17.59
CA LEU A 48 -6.84 -17.77 16.31
C LEU A 48 -7.84 -17.71 15.15
N LYS A 49 -9.05 -18.23 15.33
CA LYS A 49 -10.12 -18.11 14.32
C LYS A 49 -10.46 -16.65 14.01
N ARG A 50 -10.44 -15.79 15.03
CA ARG A 50 -10.76 -14.37 14.88
C ARG A 50 -9.64 -13.61 14.19
N TYR A 51 -8.38 -13.86 14.57
CA TYR A 51 -7.20 -13.38 13.87
C TYR A 51 -7.24 -13.75 12.39
N ASP A 52 -7.45 -15.03 12.07
CA ASP A 52 -7.50 -15.54 10.70
C ASP A 52 -8.54 -14.79 9.86
N LYS A 53 -9.77 -14.68 10.38
CA LYS A 53 -10.86 -13.98 9.70
C LYS A 53 -10.52 -12.53 9.42
N ILE A 54 -10.00 -11.80 10.42
CA ILE A 54 -9.69 -10.37 10.28
C ILE A 54 -8.57 -10.17 9.26
N ARG A 55 -7.47 -10.91 9.38
CA ARG A 55 -6.26 -10.68 8.57
C ARG A 55 -6.36 -11.20 7.15
N VAL A 56 -7.01 -12.35 6.92
CA VAL A 56 -7.24 -12.85 5.55
C VAL A 56 -8.09 -11.87 4.75
N ASP A 57 -9.17 -11.35 5.33
CA ASP A 57 -10.06 -10.40 4.64
C ASP A 57 -9.37 -9.06 4.37
N HIS A 58 -8.61 -8.54 5.36
CA HIS A 58 -7.88 -7.29 5.20
C HIS A 58 -6.80 -7.41 4.13
N THR A 59 -5.93 -8.41 4.25
CA THR A 59 -4.75 -8.47 3.40
C THR A 59 -5.08 -8.81 1.95
N LYS A 60 -6.15 -9.59 1.72
CA LYS A 60 -6.68 -9.84 0.37
C LYS A 60 -7.08 -8.53 -0.33
N LYS A 61 -7.61 -7.54 0.39
CA LYS A 61 -7.94 -6.22 -0.17
C LYS A 61 -6.67 -5.45 -0.53
N VAL A 62 -5.67 -5.45 0.36
CA VAL A 62 -4.38 -4.76 0.15
C VAL A 62 -3.64 -5.33 -1.07
N ILE A 63 -3.50 -6.65 -1.16
CA ILE A 63 -2.86 -7.33 -2.31
C ILE A 63 -3.57 -6.99 -3.62
N LYS A 64 -4.91 -7.06 -3.65
CA LYS A 64 -5.69 -6.71 -4.85
C LYS A 64 -5.46 -5.26 -5.27
N ARG A 65 -5.41 -4.33 -4.31
CA ARG A 65 -5.16 -2.91 -4.59
C ARG A 65 -3.73 -2.67 -5.09
N SER A 66 -2.74 -3.30 -4.46
CA SER A 66 -1.34 -3.20 -4.87
C SER A 66 -1.13 -3.73 -6.30
N ARG A 67 -1.79 -4.83 -6.66
CA ARG A 67 -1.77 -5.35 -8.03
C ARG A 67 -2.45 -4.42 -9.03
N LYS A 68 -3.58 -3.80 -8.68
CA LYS A 68 -4.25 -2.81 -9.54
C LYS A 68 -3.37 -1.58 -9.79
N ILE A 69 -2.73 -1.05 -8.75
CA ILE A 69 -1.80 0.07 -8.86
C ILE A 69 -0.62 -0.31 -9.75
N GLY A 70 -0.03 -1.49 -9.55
CA GLY A 70 1.04 -2.00 -10.41
C GLY A 70 0.64 -2.10 -11.88
N LYS A 71 -0.56 -2.61 -12.18
CA LYS A 71 -1.08 -2.68 -13.55
C LYS A 71 -1.32 -1.29 -14.16
N LEU A 72 -1.76 -0.30 -13.37
CA LEU A 72 -1.92 1.08 -13.84
C LEU A 72 -0.58 1.79 -14.04
N ALA A 73 0.38 1.60 -13.12
CA ALA A 73 1.71 2.18 -13.22
C ALA A 73 2.48 1.64 -14.44
N GLN A 74 2.32 0.35 -14.74
CA GLN A 74 2.88 -0.28 -15.94
C GLN A 74 2.05 -0.01 -17.20
N ARG A 75 0.84 0.55 -17.08
CA ARG A 75 0.08 1.06 -18.23
C ARG A 75 0.71 2.37 -18.70
N SER A 76 1.75 2.24 -19.50
CA SER A 76 2.25 3.32 -20.33
C SER A 76 1.28 3.52 -21.50
N ASN A 77 0.25 4.34 -21.30
CA ASN A 77 -0.47 4.87 -22.45
C ASN A 77 0.51 5.84 -23.13
N LYS A 78 1.27 5.34 -24.13
CA LYS A 78 2.33 6.10 -24.83
C LYS A 78 1.83 7.47 -25.29
N ILE A 79 0.54 7.57 -25.59
CA ILE A 79 -0.18 8.79 -25.95
C ILE A 79 -0.12 9.83 -24.82
N VAL A 80 -0.34 9.47 -23.56
CA VAL A 80 -0.34 10.40 -22.42
C VAL A 80 1.09 10.89 -22.11
N ILE A 81 2.07 9.99 -22.17
CA ILE A 81 3.49 10.36 -21.97
C ILE A 81 3.96 11.26 -23.11
N SER A 82 3.59 10.94 -24.36
CA SER A 82 3.91 11.76 -25.53
C SER A 82 3.22 13.13 -25.46
N LEU A 83 1.94 13.17 -25.07
CA LEU A 83 1.19 14.42 -24.93
C LEU A 83 1.79 15.30 -23.83
N ARG A 84 2.15 14.72 -22.67
CA ARG A 84 2.84 15.43 -21.59
C ARG A 84 4.17 16.01 -22.05
N ASN A 85 4.97 15.23 -22.80
CA ASN A 85 6.28 15.65 -23.27
C ASN A 85 6.18 16.73 -24.37
N SER A 86 5.18 16.64 -25.25
CA SER A 86 4.92 17.66 -26.27
C SER A 86 4.45 18.97 -25.66
N ILE A 87 3.53 18.92 -24.69
CA ILE A 87 3.07 20.11 -23.97
C ILE A 87 4.25 20.75 -23.22
N ALA A 88 5.07 19.98 -22.51
CA ALA A 88 6.23 20.50 -21.78
C ALA A 88 7.25 21.24 -22.67
N LYS A 89 7.43 20.82 -23.92
CA LYS A 89 8.30 21.51 -24.89
C LYS A 89 7.74 22.84 -25.40
N ILE A 90 6.41 23.01 -25.36
CA ILE A 90 5.71 24.17 -25.90
C ILE A 90 5.42 25.20 -24.79
N MET A 91 5.51 24.81 -23.52
CA MET A 91 5.21 25.71 -22.39
C MET A 91 6.28 26.81 -22.24
N PRO A 92 5.89 28.09 -22.23
CA PRO A 92 6.81 29.21 -22.00
C PRO A 92 7.45 29.15 -20.60
N ASN A 93 8.77 29.37 -20.52
CA ASN A 93 9.54 29.37 -19.27
C ASN A 93 8.98 30.30 -18.17
N ARG A 94 8.23 31.35 -18.53
CA ARG A 94 7.59 32.26 -17.57
C ARG A 94 6.45 31.59 -16.76
N LEU A 95 5.72 30.66 -17.36
CA LEU A 95 4.64 29.93 -16.68
C LEU A 95 5.18 28.81 -15.77
N VAL A 96 6.29 28.19 -16.17
CA VAL A 96 7.02 27.21 -15.35
C VAL A 96 7.67 27.88 -14.13
N ALA A 97 8.25 29.07 -14.31
CA ALA A 97 8.82 29.87 -13.23
C ALA A 97 7.75 30.42 -12.25
N ALA A 98 6.53 30.69 -12.72
CA ALA A 98 5.43 31.10 -11.86
C ALA A 98 4.98 29.99 -10.89
N GLN A 99 5.11 28.71 -11.28
CA GLN A 99 4.73 27.56 -10.44
C GLN A 99 5.74 27.28 -9.30
N THR A 100 7.01 27.64 -9.48
CA THR A 100 8.06 27.48 -8.44
C THR A 100 8.01 28.58 -7.37
N LYS A 101 7.27 29.68 -7.58
CA LYS A 101 7.06 30.74 -6.60
C LYS A 101 6.34 30.25 -5.33
N PHE A 102 5.49 29.23 -5.44
CA PHE A 102 4.85 28.58 -4.30
C PHE A 102 5.83 27.76 -3.44
N ILE A 103 6.89 27.19 -4.04
CA ILE A 103 7.89 26.39 -3.34
C ILE A 103 8.74 27.25 -2.38
N TYR A 104 9.06 28.49 -2.77
CA TYR A 104 9.81 29.42 -1.91
C TYR A 104 8.97 30.04 -0.78
N LYS A 105 7.63 30.00 -0.85
CA LYS A 105 6.75 30.60 0.18
C LYS A 105 6.66 29.77 1.46
N SER A 106 7.09 28.51 1.44
CA SER A 106 7.03 27.58 2.58
C SER A 106 8.22 27.66 3.55
N LYS A 107 9.27 28.44 3.25
CA LYS A 107 10.47 28.51 4.10
C LYS A 107 10.39 29.51 5.27
N ASN A 108 9.30 30.26 5.41
CA ASN A 108 9.11 31.29 6.43
C ASN A 108 7.81 31.09 7.25
N LYS A 109 7.44 29.85 7.55
CA LYS A 109 6.51 29.55 8.65
C LYS A 109 6.94 28.29 9.36
#